data_AF-A0AA90TW13-F1
#
_entry.id   AF-A0AA90TW13-F1
#
_cell.length_a   1.000
_cell.length_b   1.000
_cell.length_c   1.000
_cell.angle_alpha   90.00
_cell.angle_beta   90.00
_cell.angle_gamma   90.00
#
_symmetry.space_group_name_H-M   'P 1'
#
loop_
_entity.id
_entity.type
_entity.pdbx_description
1 polymer ?
#
loop_
_entity_poly.entity_id
_entity_poly.type
_entity_poly.pdbx_seq_one_letter_code
_entity_poly.pdbx_strand_id
1 'polypeptide(L)'
;MGLLDSRKKITTEQIHEATTGWTAYNSTENEDIEKWILSKNHTLPFLLRVLQDHKSYFPSIQTGLNEVEYLALSFLREDGCLFYDLCSHIMEERINDGLSNLHLAAILKELMKGPYPLLKGNIPLPNYSHPASNPMLELTSYGLDVLNGAQNRIELVGIDWWVGGVYLHT
;
A
#
# COMPACT_ATOMS: atom_id res chain seq x y z
N MET A 1 30.84 -3.26 -13.47
CA MET A 1 30.58 -4.70 -13.70
C MET A 1 29.12 -4.80 -14.12
N GLY A 2 28.83 -5.34 -15.31
CA GLY A 2 27.47 -5.30 -15.87
C GLY A 2 26.59 -6.41 -15.30
N LEU A 3 25.27 -6.20 -15.25
CA LEU A 3 24.29 -7.19 -14.77
C LEU A 3 24.37 -8.55 -15.50
N LEU A 4 24.83 -8.53 -16.76
CA LEU A 4 25.02 -9.72 -17.59
C LEU A 4 26.14 -10.65 -17.07
N ASP A 5 27.17 -10.09 -16.47
CA ASP A 5 28.33 -10.83 -15.95
C ASP A 5 28.00 -11.52 -14.62
N SER A 6 26.99 -11.04 -13.91
CA SER A 6 26.50 -11.58 -12.63
C SER A 6 25.36 -12.60 -12.77
N ARG A 7 25.00 -13.00 -13.99
CA ARG A 7 23.88 -13.92 -14.21
C ARG A 7 24.14 -15.28 -13.56
N LYS A 8 23.10 -15.85 -12.96
CA LYS A 8 23.11 -17.21 -12.42
C LYS A 8 22.03 -18.02 -13.10
N LYS A 9 22.28 -19.32 -13.27
CA LYS A 9 21.24 -20.26 -13.71
C LYS A 9 20.20 -20.36 -12.58
N ILE A 10 18.94 -20.20 -12.92
CA ILE A 10 17.83 -20.39 -11.97
C ILE A 10 17.77 -21.88 -11.61
N THR A 11 17.63 -22.18 -10.31
CA THR A 11 17.52 -23.56 -9.82
C THR A 11 16.07 -24.05 -9.80
N THR A 12 15.86 -25.36 -9.66
CA THR A 12 14.52 -25.93 -9.52
C THR A 12 13.83 -25.44 -8.24
N GLU A 13 14.58 -25.26 -7.15
CA GLU A 13 14.09 -24.72 -5.89
C GLU A 13 13.57 -23.29 -6.06
N GLN A 14 14.32 -22.45 -6.78
CA GLN A 14 13.90 -21.07 -7.09
C GLN A 14 12.65 -21.02 -7.96
N ILE A 15 12.50 -21.93 -8.92
CA ILE A 15 11.27 -22.04 -9.73
C ILE A 15 10.10 -22.47 -8.86
N HIS A 16 10.30 -23.45 -7.98
CA HIS A 16 9.26 -23.92 -7.06
C HIS A 16 8.81 -22.82 -6.10
N GLU A 17 9.76 -22.08 -5.52
CA GLU A 17 9.50 -20.93 -4.67
C GLU A 17 8.75 -19.83 -5.41
N ALA A 18 9.18 -19.45 -6.63
CA ALA A 18 8.47 -18.49 -7.46
C ALA A 18 7.02 -18.93 -7.73
N THR A 19 6.82 -20.21 -8.04
CA THR A 19 5.50 -20.78 -8.33
C THR A 19 4.58 -20.70 -7.11
N THR A 20 5.06 -21.18 -5.96
CA THR A 20 4.25 -21.20 -4.73
C THR A 20 3.98 -19.79 -4.20
N GLY A 21 4.95 -18.88 -4.31
CA GLY A 21 4.77 -17.48 -3.91
C GLY A 21 3.76 -16.77 -4.81
N TRP A 22 3.80 -17.02 -6.12
CA TRP A 22 2.81 -16.49 -7.06
C TRP A 22 1.40 -17.04 -6.77
N THR A 23 1.28 -18.34 -6.48
CA THR A 23 0.00 -18.94 -6.08
C THR A 23 -0.54 -18.31 -4.80
N ALA A 24 0.29 -18.12 -3.78
CA ALA A 24 -0.12 -17.50 -2.52
C ALA A 24 -0.54 -16.03 -2.70
N TYR A 25 0.22 -15.25 -3.49
CA TYR A 25 -0.09 -13.86 -3.81
C TYR A 25 -1.43 -13.70 -4.55
N ASN A 26 -1.79 -14.62 -5.44
CA ASN A 26 -3.05 -14.60 -6.18
C ASN A 26 -4.20 -15.36 -5.50
N SER A 27 -3.99 -15.87 -4.29
CA SER A 27 -5.07 -16.52 -3.55
C SER A 27 -6.15 -15.51 -3.17
N THR A 28 -7.40 -15.97 -3.16
CA THR A 28 -8.52 -15.21 -2.60
C THR A 28 -8.53 -15.23 -1.08
N GLU A 29 -7.73 -16.12 -0.46
CA GLU A 29 -7.62 -16.28 0.98
C GLU A 29 -6.39 -15.54 1.51
N ASN A 30 -6.59 -14.55 2.38
CA ASN A 30 -5.49 -13.79 2.99
C ASN A 30 -4.51 -14.69 3.76
N GLU A 31 -4.97 -15.79 4.36
CA GLU A 31 -4.11 -16.69 5.12
C GLU A 31 -3.02 -17.36 4.27
N ASP A 32 -3.20 -17.49 2.95
CA ASP A 32 -2.26 -18.22 2.11
C ASP A 32 -0.94 -17.48 1.95
N ILE A 33 -0.97 -16.15 1.81
CA ILE A 33 0.27 -15.35 1.78
C ILE A 33 0.96 -15.39 3.14
N GLU A 34 0.21 -15.40 4.25
CA GLU A 34 0.78 -15.51 5.60
C GLU A 34 1.47 -16.85 5.81
N LYS A 35 0.80 -17.95 5.45
CA LYS A 35 1.36 -19.31 5.50
C LYS A 35 2.61 -19.42 4.64
N TRP A 36 2.61 -18.82 3.46
CA TRP A 36 3.76 -18.83 2.57
C TRP A 36 4.94 -18.06 3.17
N ILE A 37 4.72 -16.85 3.72
CA ILE A 37 5.75 -16.05 4.39
C ILE A 37 6.38 -16.81 5.57
N LEU A 38 5.57 -17.52 6.35
CA LEU A 38 6.02 -18.31 7.52
C LEU A 38 6.67 -19.64 7.15
N SER A 39 6.54 -20.08 5.90
CA SER A 39 7.17 -21.32 5.43
C SER A 39 8.70 -21.22 5.43
N LYS A 40 9.37 -22.38 5.51
CA LYS A 40 10.83 -22.46 5.49
C LYS A 40 11.32 -22.58 4.04
N ASN A 41 12.57 -22.16 3.81
CA ASN A 41 13.32 -22.32 2.54
C ASN A 41 12.97 -21.32 1.43
N HIS A 42 13.18 -20.04 1.71
CA HIS A 42 13.22 -18.99 0.68
C HIS A 42 14.64 -18.87 0.12
N THR A 43 14.78 -19.00 -1.19
CA THR A 43 16.03 -19.04 -1.97
C THR A 43 16.13 -17.91 -2.99
N LEU A 44 15.00 -17.29 -3.35
CA LEU A 44 14.95 -16.09 -4.16
C LEU A 44 15.30 -14.88 -3.28
N PRO A 45 16.22 -14.01 -3.74
CA PRO A 45 16.79 -12.97 -2.89
C PRO A 45 15.78 -11.93 -2.42
N PHE A 46 14.69 -11.71 -3.16
CA PHE A 46 13.75 -10.59 -2.91
C PHE A 46 12.31 -11.03 -2.67
N LEU A 47 11.91 -12.25 -3.05
CA LEU A 47 10.50 -12.63 -3.06
C LEU A 47 9.89 -12.62 -1.67
N LEU A 48 10.59 -13.18 -0.67
CA LEU A 48 10.12 -13.15 0.72
C LEU A 48 9.87 -11.72 1.20
N ARG A 49 10.83 -10.82 0.95
CA ARG A 49 10.72 -9.43 1.41
C ARG A 49 9.56 -8.72 0.73
N VAL A 50 9.40 -8.89 -0.58
CA VAL A 50 8.30 -8.28 -1.35
C VAL A 50 6.95 -8.77 -0.85
N LEU A 51 6.79 -10.06 -0.53
CA LEU A 51 5.51 -10.58 -0.01
C LEU A 51 5.25 -10.16 1.44
N GLN A 52 6.29 -9.99 2.27
CA GLN A 52 6.17 -9.37 3.59
C GLN A 52 5.72 -7.91 3.50
N ASP A 53 6.33 -7.14 2.60
CA ASP A 53 5.96 -5.75 2.33
C ASP A 53 4.53 -5.68 1.77
N HIS A 54 4.14 -6.58 0.86
CA HIS A 54 2.78 -6.67 0.34
C HIS A 54 1.73 -6.95 1.43
N LYS A 55 2.06 -7.78 2.42
CA LYS A 55 1.16 -8.05 3.56
C LYS A 55 0.74 -6.77 4.29
N SER A 56 1.59 -5.74 4.31
CA SER A 56 1.29 -4.46 4.96
C SER A 56 0.19 -3.64 4.27
N TYR A 57 -0.23 -4.04 3.05
CA TYR A 57 -1.37 -3.45 2.34
C TYR A 57 -2.72 -3.94 2.86
N PHE A 58 -2.76 -5.00 3.68
CA PHE A 58 -3.99 -5.41 4.34
C PHE A 58 -4.34 -4.45 5.49
N PRO A 59 -5.62 -4.07 5.65
CA PRO A 59 -6.07 -3.19 6.72
C PRO A 59 -5.74 -3.73 8.12
N SER A 60 -5.31 -2.83 9.01
CA SER A 60 -5.21 -3.16 10.43
C SER A 60 -6.60 -3.38 11.04
N ILE A 61 -6.71 -4.27 12.03
CA ILE A 61 -7.97 -4.51 12.73
C ILE A 61 -8.41 -3.27 13.51
N GLN A 62 -7.46 -2.54 14.10
CA GLN A 62 -7.77 -1.43 14.99
C GLN A 62 -8.25 -0.19 14.23
N THR A 63 -7.54 0.21 13.17
CA THR A 63 -7.81 1.48 12.47
C THR A 63 -8.41 1.28 11.09
N GLY A 64 -8.34 0.07 10.51
CA GLY A 64 -8.73 -0.17 9.13
C GLY A 64 -7.78 0.46 8.09
N LEU A 65 -6.70 1.11 8.55
CA LEU A 65 -5.65 1.63 7.68
C LEU A 65 -4.69 0.52 7.29
N ASN A 66 -4.25 0.51 6.05
CA ASN A 66 -3.01 -0.18 5.67
C ASN A 66 -1.79 0.70 5.97
N GLU A 67 -0.59 0.15 5.77
CA GLU A 67 0.66 0.85 6.10
C GLU A 67 0.86 2.15 5.31
N VAL A 68 0.53 2.15 4.01
CA VAL A 68 0.69 3.34 3.15
C VAL A 68 -0.26 4.45 3.59
N GLU A 69 -1.50 4.10 3.92
CA GLU A 69 -2.50 5.05 4.42
C GLU A 69 -2.11 5.58 5.80
N TYR A 70 -1.60 4.71 6.68
CA TYR A 70 -1.12 5.11 8.00
C TYR A 70 0.07 6.08 7.90
N LEU A 71 1.06 5.81 7.05
CA LEU A 71 2.17 6.71 6.77
C LEU A 71 1.67 8.05 6.23
N ALA A 72 0.70 8.01 5.30
CA ALA A 72 0.13 9.23 4.73
C ALA A 72 -0.56 10.12 5.77
N LEU A 73 -1.44 9.53 6.58
CA LEU A 73 -2.16 10.25 7.64
C LEU A 73 -1.20 10.74 8.72
N SER A 74 -0.17 9.96 9.06
CA SER A 74 0.87 10.34 10.02
C SER A 74 1.67 11.55 9.56
N PHE A 75 2.06 11.59 8.29
CA PHE A 75 2.80 12.71 7.72
C PHE A 75 1.97 14.00 7.69
N LEU A 76 0.66 13.88 7.50
CA LEU A 76 -0.29 15.01 7.44
C LEU A 76 -0.81 15.45 8.82
N ARG A 77 -0.32 14.87 9.93
CA ARG A 77 -0.89 15.08 11.28
C ARG A 77 -0.81 16.52 11.77
N GLU A 78 0.32 17.18 11.56
CA GLU A 78 0.58 18.51 12.12
C GLU A 78 0.21 19.60 11.13
N ASP A 79 0.81 19.56 9.95
CA ASP A 79 0.57 20.52 8.88
C ASP A 79 0.24 19.77 7.58
N GLY A 80 -0.69 20.32 6.80
CA GLY A 80 -0.93 19.85 5.44
C GLY A 80 0.33 19.98 4.57
N CYS A 81 0.41 19.21 3.50
CA CYS A 81 1.53 19.29 2.55
C CYS A 81 1.06 19.15 1.10
N LEU A 82 1.93 19.49 0.15
CA LEU A 82 1.64 19.21 -1.25
C LEU A 82 1.74 17.70 -1.51
N PHE A 83 0.89 17.22 -2.40
CA PHE A 83 0.85 15.80 -2.79
C PHE A 83 2.23 15.23 -3.18
N TYR A 84 3.06 15.97 -3.93
CA TYR A 84 4.39 15.48 -4.31
C TYR A 84 5.40 15.44 -3.17
N ASP A 85 5.22 16.26 -2.12
CA ASP A 85 6.04 16.17 -0.91
C ASP A 85 5.69 14.88 -0.15
N LEU A 86 4.39 14.60 -0.03
CA LEU A 86 3.89 13.34 0.52
C LEU A 86 4.37 12.11 -0.27
N CYS A 87 4.31 12.15 -1.61
CA CYS A 87 4.82 11.08 -2.45
C CYS A 87 6.29 10.79 -2.16
N SER A 88 7.11 11.84 -2.10
CA SER A 88 8.55 11.71 -1.89
C SER A 88 8.82 11.03 -0.55
N HIS A 89 8.14 11.47 0.52
CA HIS A 89 8.25 10.86 1.84
C HIS A 89 7.84 9.37 1.83
N ILE A 90 6.66 9.04 1.28
CA ILE A 90 6.19 7.65 1.27
C ILE A 90 7.10 6.76 0.44
N MET A 91 7.58 7.23 -0.72
CA MET A 91 8.48 6.44 -1.59
C MET A 91 9.84 6.20 -0.95
N GLU A 92 10.33 7.11 -0.10
CA GLU A 92 11.55 6.92 0.68
C GLU A 92 11.35 5.85 1.77
N GLU A 93 10.23 5.88 2.51
CA GLU A 93 9.89 4.89 3.54
C GLU A 93 9.54 3.50 2.94
N ARG A 94 8.99 3.48 1.72
CA ARG A 94 8.48 2.29 1.02
C ARG A 94 9.21 2.00 -0.30
N ILE A 95 10.54 2.17 -0.31
CA ILE A 95 11.36 2.08 -1.54
C ILE A 95 11.18 0.79 -2.36
N ASN A 96 10.82 -0.33 -1.70
CA ASN A 96 10.67 -1.63 -2.35
C ASN A 96 9.27 -1.86 -2.97
N ASP A 97 8.31 -0.97 -2.76
CA ASP A 97 6.92 -1.19 -3.21
C ASP A 97 6.72 -0.95 -4.70
N GLY A 98 7.60 -0.16 -5.32
CA GLY A 98 7.35 0.36 -6.67
C GLY A 98 6.10 1.24 -6.74
N LEU A 99 5.70 1.85 -5.61
CA LEU A 99 4.53 2.71 -5.51
C LEU A 99 4.70 3.93 -6.42
N SER A 100 3.81 4.10 -7.39
CA SER A 100 3.81 5.27 -8.28
C SER A 100 2.92 6.38 -7.73
N ASN A 101 3.15 7.61 -8.19
CA ASN A 101 2.28 8.75 -7.86
C ASN A 101 0.80 8.48 -8.20
N LEU A 102 0.51 7.83 -9.34
CA LEU A 102 -0.88 7.51 -9.69
C LEU A 102 -1.47 6.43 -8.79
N HIS A 103 -0.67 5.45 -8.36
CA HIS A 103 -1.14 4.42 -7.43
C HIS A 103 -1.42 5.02 -6.05
N LEU A 104 -0.50 5.85 -5.53
CA LEU A 104 -0.73 6.56 -4.27
C LEU A 104 -1.95 7.51 -4.37
N ALA A 105 -2.10 8.25 -5.47
CA ALA A 105 -3.27 9.09 -5.69
C ALA A 105 -4.58 8.28 -5.68
N ALA A 106 -4.59 7.07 -6.23
CA ALA A 106 -5.75 6.19 -6.18
C ALA A 106 -6.07 5.73 -4.75
N ILE A 107 -5.07 5.35 -3.96
CA ILE A 107 -5.22 5.00 -2.54
C ILE A 107 -5.79 6.19 -1.75
N LEU A 108 -5.17 7.37 -1.85
CA LEU A 108 -5.62 8.56 -1.12
C LEU A 108 -7.03 8.99 -1.52
N LYS A 109 -7.40 8.80 -2.79
CA LYS A 109 -8.75 9.10 -3.28
C LYS A 109 -9.82 8.30 -2.55
N GLU A 110 -9.55 7.05 -2.17
CA GLU A 110 -10.48 6.24 -1.37
C GLU A 110 -10.74 6.88 0.00
N LEU A 111 -9.72 7.50 0.60
CA LEU A 111 -9.82 8.17 1.90
C LEU A 111 -10.55 9.51 1.85
N MET A 112 -10.79 10.06 0.66
CA MET A 112 -11.48 11.33 0.44
C MET A 112 -12.98 11.15 0.13
N LYS A 113 -13.48 9.92 0.13
CA LYS A 113 -14.88 9.60 -0.24
C LYS A 113 -15.85 9.80 0.91
N GLY A 114 -17.14 9.83 0.54
CA GLY A 114 -18.24 9.73 1.49
C GLY A 114 -18.47 10.98 2.34
N PRO A 115 -19.34 10.88 3.34
CA PRO A 115 -19.68 12.00 4.24
C PRO A 115 -18.62 12.27 5.31
N TYR A 116 -17.71 11.31 5.57
CA TYR A 116 -16.69 11.38 6.63
C TYR A 116 -15.27 11.21 6.06
N PRO A 117 -14.84 12.07 5.10
CA PRO A 117 -13.54 11.92 4.47
C PRO A 117 -12.42 12.07 5.50
N LEU A 118 -11.38 11.25 5.39
CA LEU A 118 -10.21 11.29 6.26
C LEU A 118 -9.19 12.34 5.80
N LEU A 119 -9.19 12.64 4.50
CA LEU A 119 -8.32 13.62 3.85
C LEU A 119 -9.14 14.59 3.01
N LYS A 120 -8.62 15.80 2.84
CA LYS A 120 -9.15 16.79 1.89
C LYS A 120 -8.01 17.39 1.06
N GLY A 121 -8.33 17.76 -0.17
CA GLY A 121 -7.42 18.45 -1.07
C GLY A 121 -8.08 19.72 -1.61
N ASN A 122 -7.31 20.79 -1.77
CA ASN A 122 -7.82 22.05 -2.34
C ASN A 122 -8.17 21.95 -3.83
N ILE A 123 -7.53 21.03 -4.55
CA ILE A 123 -7.80 20.65 -5.94
C ILE A 123 -7.79 19.11 -6.07
N PRO A 124 -8.24 18.52 -7.19
CA PRO A 124 -8.22 17.07 -7.36
C PRO A 124 -6.81 16.47 -7.29
N LEU A 125 -6.68 15.24 -6.76
CA LEU A 125 -5.45 14.45 -6.87
C LEU A 125 -5.08 14.16 -8.34
N PRO A 126 -3.78 13.95 -8.66
CA PRO A 126 -3.37 13.62 -10.01
C PRO A 126 -4.04 12.34 -10.52
N ASN A 127 -4.42 12.38 -11.78
CA ASN A 127 -5.15 11.32 -12.50
C ASN A 127 -4.81 11.41 -14.00
N TYR A 128 -5.33 10.50 -14.82
CA TYR A 128 -5.03 10.48 -16.25
C TYR A 128 -5.36 11.78 -17.01
N SER A 129 -6.41 12.50 -16.61
CA SER A 129 -6.79 13.77 -17.23
C SER A 129 -5.95 14.96 -16.71
N HIS A 130 -5.45 14.86 -15.48
CA HIS A 130 -4.68 15.92 -14.81
C HIS A 130 -3.43 15.34 -14.14
N PRO A 131 -2.46 14.79 -14.90
CA PRO A 131 -1.33 14.07 -14.32
C PRO A 131 -0.38 14.96 -13.52
N ALA A 132 -0.39 16.26 -13.78
CA ALA A 132 0.45 17.26 -13.10
C ALA A 132 -0.21 17.87 -11.86
N SER A 133 -1.41 17.43 -11.46
CA SER A 133 -2.09 18.01 -10.29
C SER A 133 -1.27 17.78 -9.02
N ASN A 134 -1.20 18.81 -8.18
CA ASN A 134 -0.43 18.79 -6.94
C ASN A 134 -1.19 19.53 -5.82
N PRO A 135 -2.28 18.94 -5.30
CA PRO A 135 -3.06 19.60 -4.26
C PRO A 135 -2.29 19.78 -2.97
N MET A 136 -2.66 20.83 -2.23
CA MET A 136 -2.42 20.90 -0.79
C MET A 136 -3.39 19.92 -0.13
N LEU A 137 -2.85 18.91 0.53
CA LEU A 137 -3.56 17.88 1.28
C LEU A 137 -3.55 18.22 2.76
N GLU A 138 -4.68 18.00 3.41
CA GLU A 138 -4.85 18.22 4.85
C GLU A 138 -5.60 17.03 5.46
N LEU A 139 -5.20 16.67 6.68
CA LEU A 139 -5.91 15.70 7.51
C LEU A 139 -7.22 16.31 8.03
N THR A 140 -8.32 15.55 8.02
CA THR A 140 -9.57 15.97 8.65
C THR A 140 -9.63 15.54 10.11
N SER A 141 -10.63 16.01 10.87
CA SER A 141 -10.87 15.50 12.23
C SER A 141 -11.14 13.99 12.24
N TYR A 142 -11.88 13.47 11.25
CA TYR A 142 -12.12 12.04 11.11
C TYR A 142 -10.84 11.26 10.80
N GLY A 143 -9.96 11.81 9.96
CA GLY A 143 -8.65 11.23 9.68
C GLY A 143 -7.78 11.15 10.93
N LEU A 144 -7.82 12.19 11.77
CA LEU A 144 -7.11 12.20 13.05
C LEU A 144 -7.67 11.17 14.04
N ASP A 145 -9.00 11.03 14.13
CA ASP A 145 -9.64 10.03 14.99
C ASP A 145 -9.28 8.60 14.55
N VAL A 146 -9.27 8.32 13.25
CA VAL A 146 -8.84 7.03 12.70
C VAL A 146 -7.37 6.78 13.00
N LEU A 147 -6.51 7.78 12.77
CA LEU A 147 -5.06 7.67 13.02
C LEU A 147 -4.75 7.37 14.49
N ASN A 148 -5.54 7.91 15.41
CA ASN A 148 -5.42 7.69 16.85
C ASN A 148 -6.12 6.39 17.32
N GLY A 149 -6.77 5.65 16.43
CA GLY A 149 -7.52 4.43 16.74
C GLY A 149 -8.82 4.64 17.50
N ALA A 150 -9.38 5.85 17.46
CA ALA A 150 -10.69 6.17 18.02
C ALA A 150 -11.85 5.80 17.07
N GLN A 151 -11.57 5.64 15.77
CA GLN A 151 -12.49 5.22 14.72
C GLN A 151 -11.78 4.27 13.75
N ASN A 152 -12.56 3.56 12.94
CA ASN A 152 -12.05 2.69 11.88
C ASN A 152 -12.33 3.29 10.50
N ARG A 153 -11.31 3.35 9.63
CA ARG A 153 -11.41 3.82 8.23
C ARG A 153 -12.57 3.14 7.50
N ILE A 154 -12.67 1.82 7.60
CA ILE A 154 -13.62 1.02 6.83
C ILE A 154 -15.06 1.38 7.24
N GLU A 155 -15.29 1.65 8.52
CA GLU A 155 -16.60 2.08 9.02
C GLU A 155 -17.00 3.48 8.52
N LEU A 156 -16.02 4.38 8.32
CA LEU A 156 -16.27 5.76 7.93
C LEU A 156 -16.36 5.96 6.40
N VAL A 157 -15.45 5.36 5.65
CA VAL A 157 -15.31 5.59 4.19
C VAL A 157 -15.42 4.31 3.36
N GLY A 158 -15.58 3.15 3.98
CA GLY A 158 -15.62 1.86 3.31
C GLY A 158 -14.28 1.42 2.73
N ILE A 159 -14.31 0.29 2.02
CA ILE A 159 -13.20 -0.19 1.19
C ILE A 159 -13.76 -0.89 -0.04
N ASP A 160 -13.12 -0.68 -1.20
CA ASP A 160 -13.38 -1.38 -2.45
C ASP A 160 -12.04 -1.49 -3.19
N TRP A 161 -11.26 -2.51 -2.84
CA TRP A 161 -9.85 -2.59 -3.24
C TRP A 161 -9.33 -4.02 -3.37
N TRP A 162 -8.38 -4.22 -4.28
CA TRP A 162 -7.68 -5.50 -4.44
C TRP A 162 -6.30 -5.44 -3.78
N VAL A 163 -6.00 -6.44 -2.96
CA VAL A 163 -4.68 -6.66 -2.39
C VAL A 163 -4.23 -8.05 -2.82
N GLY A 164 -3.42 -8.08 -3.89
CA GLY A 164 -3.08 -9.35 -4.56
C GLY A 164 -4.33 -10.01 -5.13
N GLY A 165 -4.55 -11.28 -4.81
CA GLY A 165 -5.76 -12.03 -5.16
C GLY A 165 -6.96 -11.81 -4.22
N VAL A 166 -6.82 -11.03 -3.15
CA VAL A 166 -7.89 -10.80 -2.17
C VAL A 166 -8.65 -9.53 -2.53
N TYR A 167 -9.97 -9.65 -2.66
CA TYR A 167 -10.87 -8.52 -2.85
C TYR A 167 -11.45 -8.06 -1.51
N LEU A 168 -11.13 -6.84 -1.10
CA LEU A 168 -11.63 -6.21 0.11
C LEU A 168 -12.82 -5.31 -0.25
N HIS A 169 -13.99 -5.61 0.30
CA HIS A 169 -15.20 -4.83 0.05
C HIS A 169 -16.11 -4.75 1.28
N THR A 170 -16.85 -3.64 1.41
CA THR A 170 -17.89 -3.41 2.43
C THR A 170 -19.10 -2.71 1.86
#